data_AF-A0A7C5VIZ9-F1
#
_entry.id   AF-A0A7C5VIZ9-F1
#
_cell.length_a   1.000
_cell.length_b   1.000
_cell.length_c   1.000
_cell.angle_alpha   90.00
_cell.angle_beta   90.00
_cell.angle_gamma   90.00
#
_symmetry.space_group_name_H-M   'P 1'
#
loop_
_entity.id
_entity.type
_entity.pdbx_description
1 polymer ?
#
loop_
_entity_poly.entity_id
_entity_poly.type
_entity_poly.pdbx_seq_one_letter_code
_entity_poly.pdbx_strand_id
1 'polypeptide(L)'
;MKISKTDRGYSPFNLKRISTNHTSSNFIETFEGKLNKLVSQDIDTLISEVYNLDNEVENNFKEEHIERYKDIIKKLILKTQELVKVVEKISGKNKDKILKVVVISDTKLKKLLDEVINSEISKLRIKGILKELNGILISLKV
;
A
#
# COMPACT_ATOMS: atom_id res chain seq x y z
N MET A 1 51.82 -44.64 -36.82
CA MET A 1 52.31 -43.28 -37.13
C MET A 1 51.60 -42.80 -38.40
N LYS A 2 51.13 -41.55 -38.42
CA LYS A 2 50.12 -40.91 -39.31
C LYS A 2 48.64 -41.15 -38.96
N ILE A 3 48.06 -40.18 -38.25
CA ILE A 3 46.64 -39.82 -38.38
C ILE A 3 46.57 -38.30 -38.43
N SER A 4 46.17 -37.78 -39.59
CA SER A 4 45.63 -36.43 -39.76
C SER A 4 44.14 -36.49 -39.43
N LYS A 5 43.65 -35.55 -38.62
CA LYS A 5 42.31 -34.97 -38.75
C LYS A 5 42.18 -33.74 -37.86
N THR A 6 41.74 -32.70 -38.54
CA THR A 6 41.54 -31.33 -38.15
C THR A 6 40.25 -31.14 -37.33
N ASP A 7 40.25 -29.99 -36.66
CA ASP A 7 39.12 -29.12 -36.35
C ASP A 7 38.04 -29.54 -35.33
N ARG A 8 38.07 -28.77 -34.25
CA ARG A 8 37.00 -28.51 -33.30
C ARG A 8 35.77 -27.96 -34.03
N GLY A 9 34.86 -28.83 -34.43
CA GLY A 9 33.53 -28.46 -34.92
C GLY A 9 32.51 -28.43 -33.79
N TYR A 10 32.35 -27.28 -33.14
CA TYR A 10 31.13 -26.95 -32.40
C TYR A 10 30.69 -25.53 -32.74
N SER A 11 29.70 -25.42 -33.64
CA SER A 11 28.66 -24.39 -33.65
C SER A 11 27.69 -24.66 -34.81
N PRO A 12 26.42 -24.19 -34.82
CA PRO A 12 25.62 -23.60 -33.75
C PRO A 12 24.26 -24.31 -33.55
N PHE A 13 23.78 -24.34 -32.31
CA PHE A 13 22.34 -24.50 -32.06
C PHE A 13 21.60 -23.30 -32.64
N ASN A 14 20.83 -23.55 -33.70
CA ASN A 14 19.95 -22.59 -34.33
C ASN A 14 18.67 -22.47 -33.49
N LEU A 15 18.76 -21.82 -32.33
CA LEU A 15 17.60 -21.41 -31.56
C LEU A 15 17.05 -20.12 -32.16
N LYS A 16 16.02 -20.26 -33.00
CA LYS A 16 15.10 -19.18 -33.37
C LYS A 16 14.77 -18.37 -32.10
N ARG A 17 15.24 -17.13 -32.04
CA ARG A 17 14.76 -16.13 -31.07
C ARG A 17 13.27 -15.94 -31.34
N ILE A 18 12.43 -16.53 -30.48
CA ILE A 18 11.04 -16.10 -30.37
C ILE A 18 11.11 -14.72 -29.73
N SER A 19 10.92 -13.69 -30.56
CA SER A 19 10.68 -12.32 -30.11
C SER A 19 9.35 -12.27 -29.38
N THR A 20 9.35 -12.46 -28.07
CA THR A 20 8.21 -12.15 -27.18
C THR A 20 8.38 -10.74 -26.61
N ASN A 21 8.41 -9.74 -27.48
CA ASN A 21 8.18 -8.36 -27.10
C ASN A 21 6.83 -7.96 -27.69
N HIS A 22 5.88 -7.53 -26.84
CA HIS A 22 4.74 -6.63 -27.12
C HIS A 22 3.41 -6.93 -26.41
N THR A 23 3.33 -7.87 -25.46
CA THR A 23 2.09 -8.09 -24.67
C THR A 23 2.18 -7.75 -23.18
N SER A 24 3.37 -7.51 -22.63
CA SER A 24 3.54 -7.23 -21.19
C SER A 24 3.42 -5.76 -20.79
N SER A 25 3.83 -4.82 -21.66
CA SER A 25 3.88 -3.39 -21.31
C SER A 25 2.50 -2.77 -21.06
N ASN A 26 1.56 -2.95 -21.99
CA ASN A 26 0.24 -2.34 -21.88
C ASN A 26 -0.60 -2.94 -20.74
N PHE A 27 -0.43 -4.23 -20.43
CA PHE A 27 -1.16 -4.87 -19.33
C PHE A 27 -0.67 -4.40 -17.97
N ILE A 28 0.65 -4.26 -17.80
CA ILE A 28 1.25 -3.78 -16.55
C ILE A 28 0.87 -2.31 -16.31
N GLU A 29 0.98 -1.43 -17.32
CA GLU A 29 0.58 -0.02 -17.18
C GLU A 29 -0.92 0.14 -16.90
N THR A 30 -1.79 -0.64 -17.55
CA THR A 30 -3.24 -0.58 -17.32
C THR A 30 -3.61 -1.13 -15.94
N PHE A 31 -2.90 -2.16 -15.46
CA PHE A 31 -3.13 -2.77 -14.16
C PHE A 31 -2.63 -1.87 -13.02
N GLU A 32 -1.45 -1.26 -13.17
CA GLU A 32 -0.91 -0.27 -12.25
C GLU A 32 -1.78 0.99 -12.16
N GLY A 33 -2.27 1.50 -13.30
CA GLY A 33 -3.20 2.63 -13.34
C GLY A 33 -4.54 2.35 -12.66
N LYS A 34 -5.07 1.11 -12.79
CA LYS A 34 -6.29 0.68 -12.10
C LYS A 34 -6.08 0.47 -10.60
N LEU A 35 -4.95 -0.10 -10.20
CA LEU A 35 -4.59 -0.28 -8.78
C LEU A 35 -4.41 1.06 -8.07
N ASN A 36 -3.69 2.01 -8.68
CA ASN A 36 -3.53 3.35 -8.11
C ASN A 36 -4.88 4.07 -7.96
N LYS A 37 -5.77 3.90 -8.93
CA LYS A 37 -7.12 4.50 -8.87
C LYS A 37 -7.99 3.88 -7.77
N LEU A 38 -7.97 2.56 -7.62
CA LEU A 38 -8.73 1.85 -6.58
C LEU A 38 -8.21 2.19 -5.18
N VAL A 39 -6.89 2.16 -4.98
CA VAL A 39 -6.25 2.55 -3.72
C VAL A 39 -6.57 4.00 -3.37
N SER A 40 -6.53 4.92 -4.34
CA SER A 40 -6.90 6.32 -4.13
C SER A 40 -8.37 6.49 -3.73
N GLN A 41 -9.29 5.76 -4.37
CA GLN A 41 -10.72 5.82 -4.07
C GLN A 41 -11.04 5.27 -2.67
N ASP A 42 -10.37 4.19 -2.27
CA ASP A 42 -10.51 3.61 -0.93
C ASP A 42 -9.98 4.57 0.15
N ILE A 43 -8.85 5.24 -0.10
CA ILE A 43 -8.29 6.27 0.79
C ILE A 43 -9.25 7.46 0.92
N ASP A 44 -9.82 7.95 -0.18
CA ASP A 44 -10.78 9.08 -0.15
C ASP A 44 -12.07 8.72 0.61
N THR A 45 -12.51 7.47 0.51
CA THR A 45 -13.65 6.95 1.28
C THR A 45 -13.31 6.92 2.78
N LEU A 46 -12.13 6.42 3.14
CA LEU A 46 -11.68 6.37 4.55
C LEU A 46 -11.47 7.77 5.14
N ILE A 47 -10.98 8.73 4.36
CA ILE A 47 -10.92 10.14 4.76
C ILE A 47 -12.31 10.66 5.10
N SER A 48 -13.30 10.36 4.26
CA SER A 48 -14.69 10.79 4.48
C SER A 48 -15.28 10.13 5.73
N GLU A 49 -15.02 8.84 5.95
CA GLU A 49 -15.42 8.11 7.17
C GLU A 49 -14.82 8.76 8.44
N VAL A 50 -13.53 9.13 8.41
CA VAL A 50 -12.86 9.78 9.55
C VAL A 50 -13.44 11.17 9.82
N TYR A 51 -13.67 11.99 8.80
CA TYR A 51 -14.28 13.32 8.98
C TYR A 51 -15.70 13.25 9.54
N ASN A 52 -16.52 12.32 9.04
CA ASN A 52 -17.87 12.12 9.56
C ASN A 52 -17.83 11.69 11.03
N LEU A 53 -16.94 10.77 11.38
CA LEU A 53 -16.78 10.33 12.76
C LEU A 53 -16.29 11.46 13.69
N ASP A 54 -15.40 12.34 13.23
CA ASP A 54 -14.95 13.51 14.00
C ASP A 54 -16.11 14.46 14.31
N ASN A 55 -16.94 14.77 13.31
CA ASN A 55 -18.15 15.57 13.48
C ASN A 55 -19.14 14.92 14.46
N GLU A 56 -19.35 13.61 14.39
CA GLU A 56 -20.23 12.89 15.31
C GLU A 56 -19.69 12.93 16.76
N VAL A 57 -18.41 12.64 16.96
CA VAL A 57 -17.75 12.66 18.28
C VAL A 57 -17.75 14.06 18.89
N GLU A 58 -17.59 15.11 18.08
CA GLU A 58 -17.70 16.49 18.52
C GLU A 58 -19.06 16.76 19.19
N ASN A 59 -20.13 16.33 18.52
CA ASN A 59 -21.51 16.56 18.95
C ASN A 59 -21.98 15.61 20.06
N ASN A 60 -21.63 14.33 20.00
CA ASN A 60 -22.15 13.31 20.92
C ASN A 60 -21.17 12.14 21.05
N PHE A 61 -20.42 12.08 22.16
CA PHE A 61 -19.47 10.99 22.38
C PHE A 61 -20.13 9.78 23.04
N LYS A 62 -19.93 8.60 22.45
CA LYS A 62 -20.47 7.30 22.87
C LYS A 62 -19.47 6.19 22.60
N GLU A 63 -19.61 5.07 23.30
CA GLU A 63 -18.79 3.87 23.14
C GLU A 63 -18.83 3.30 21.70
N GLU A 64 -19.96 3.40 21.01
CA GLU A 64 -20.10 3.01 19.58
C GLU A 64 -19.08 3.73 18.66
N HIS A 65 -18.65 4.94 19.01
CA HIS A 65 -17.63 5.66 18.24
C HIS A 65 -16.24 5.06 18.44
N ILE A 66 -15.94 4.49 19.61
CA ILE A 66 -14.68 3.76 19.86
C ILE A 66 -14.60 2.54 18.96
N GLU A 67 -15.68 1.78 18.84
CA GLU A 67 -15.72 0.59 17.98
C GLU A 67 -15.58 0.94 16.50
N ARG A 68 -16.33 1.94 16.03
CA ARG A 68 -16.17 2.46 14.65
C ARG A 68 -14.75 2.95 14.40
N TYR A 69 -14.12 3.57 15.39
CA TYR A 69 -12.74 4.03 15.29
C TYR A 69 -11.76 2.85 15.14
N LYS A 70 -11.89 1.81 15.97
CA LYS A 70 -11.10 0.57 15.85
C LYS A 70 -11.22 -0.02 14.44
N ASP A 71 -12.44 -0.05 13.90
CA ASP A 71 -12.68 -0.62 12.57
C ASP A 71 -12.06 0.21 11.45
N ILE A 72 -12.12 1.54 11.52
CA ILE A 72 -11.42 2.41 10.56
C ILE A 72 -9.91 2.16 10.59
N ILE A 73 -9.29 2.07 11.78
CA ILE A 73 -7.86 1.77 11.87
C ILE A 73 -7.55 0.41 11.25
N LYS A 74 -8.33 -0.63 11.55
CA LYS A 74 -8.12 -1.97 10.99
C LYS A 74 -8.19 -1.95 9.47
N LYS A 75 -9.20 -1.27 8.89
CA LYS A 75 -9.30 -1.08 7.43
C LYS A 75 -8.06 -0.39 6.87
N LEU A 76 -7.58 0.67 7.53
CA LEU A 76 -6.37 1.39 7.11
C LEU A 76 -5.10 0.55 7.18
N ILE A 77 -4.95 -0.31 8.20
CA ILE A 77 -3.83 -1.25 8.30
C ILE A 77 -3.84 -2.21 7.09
N LEU A 78 -5.00 -2.80 6.77
CA LEU A 78 -5.12 -3.68 5.61
C LEU A 78 -4.77 -2.95 4.30
N LYS A 79 -5.26 -1.72 4.14
CA LYS A 79 -5.00 -0.91 2.95
C LYS A 79 -3.54 -0.48 2.81
N THR A 80 -2.89 -0.12 3.92
CA THR A 80 -1.44 0.20 3.89
C THR A 80 -0.61 -1.04 3.55
N GLN A 81 -0.98 -2.22 4.01
CA GLN A 81 -0.33 -3.48 3.63
C GLN A 81 -0.55 -3.85 2.15
N GLU A 82 -1.73 -3.58 1.60
CA GLU A 82 -1.98 -3.68 0.15
C GLU A 82 -1.08 -2.71 -0.63
N LEU A 83 -0.98 -1.47 -0.17
CA LEU A 83 -0.11 -0.44 -0.73
C LEU A 83 1.36 -0.85 -0.75
N VAL A 84 1.89 -1.45 0.32
CA VAL A 84 3.26 -1.97 0.35
C VAL A 84 3.48 -2.93 -0.82
N LYS A 85 2.58 -3.90 -1.01
CA LYS A 85 2.71 -4.91 -2.09
C LYS A 85 2.66 -4.28 -3.49
N VAL A 86 1.92 -3.18 -3.66
CA VAL A 86 1.90 -2.42 -4.91
C VAL A 86 3.21 -1.66 -5.09
N VAL A 87 3.65 -0.94 -4.07
CA VAL A 87 4.89 -0.13 -4.09
C VAL A 87 6.14 -0.99 -4.27
N GLU A 88 6.15 -2.22 -3.76
CA GLU A 88 7.25 -3.16 -3.98
C GLU A 88 7.39 -3.61 -5.43
N LYS A 89 6.30 -3.58 -6.22
CA LYS A 89 6.29 -4.01 -7.62
C LYS A 89 6.68 -2.90 -8.60
N ILE A 90 6.43 -1.65 -8.24
CA ILE A 90 6.85 -0.50 -9.06
C ILE A 90 8.37 -0.29 -8.97
N SER A 91 8.93 0.20 -10.07
CA SER A 91 10.31 0.66 -10.18
C SER A 91 10.33 2.17 -10.35
N GLY A 92 11.14 2.90 -9.58
CA GLY A 92 11.18 4.35 -9.69
C GLY A 92 12.03 5.03 -8.62
N LYS A 93 12.51 6.23 -8.93
CA LYS A 93 13.39 7.03 -8.05
C LYS A 93 12.77 7.41 -6.70
N ASN A 94 11.43 7.33 -6.60
CA ASN A 94 10.69 7.66 -5.38
C ASN A 94 10.18 6.42 -4.62
N LYS A 95 10.41 5.20 -5.11
CA LYS A 95 9.92 3.96 -4.50
C LYS A 95 10.25 3.89 -3.01
N ASP A 96 11.51 4.07 -2.65
CA ASP A 96 11.96 3.94 -1.26
C ASP A 96 11.33 4.99 -0.36
N LYS A 97 11.08 6.20 -0.88
CA LYS A 97 10.38 7.27 -0.14
C LYS A 97 8.93 6.91 0.12
N ILE A 98 8.21 6.45 -0.91
CA ILE A 98 6.81 6.04 -0.81
C ILE A 98 6.70 4.84 0.14
N LEU A 99 7.54 3.83 -0.04
CA LEU A 99 7.57 2.64 0.81
C LEU A 99 7.82 3.01 2.27
N LYS A 100 8.77 3.90 2.54
CA LYS A 100 9.04 4.41 3.89
C LYS A 100 7.82 5.09 4.51
N VAL A 101 7.10 5.92 3.73
CA VAL A 101 5.88 6.57 4.20
C VAL A 101 4.80 5.53 4.53
N VAL A 102 4.57 4.56 3.65
CA VAL A 102 3.57 3.50 3.87
C VAL A 102 3.89 2.65 5.10
N VAL A 103 5.15 2.25 5.29
CA VAL A 103 5.59 1.44 6.44
C VAL A 103 5.48 2.22 7.76
N ILE A 104 5.84 3.51 7.77
CA ILE A 104 5.67 4.37 8.94
C ILE A 104 4.18 4.51 9.28
N SER A 105 3.33 4.69 8.28
CA SER A 105 1.88 4.75 8.45
C SER A 105 1.31 3.47 9.05
N ASP A 106 1.63 2.28 8.51
CA ASP A 106 1.20 0.98 9.07
C ASP A 106 1.64 0.81 10.53
N THR A 107 2.90 1.17 10.84
CA THR A 107 3.43 1.09 12.21
C THR A 107 2.65 2.00 13.18
N LYS A 108 2.33 3.25 12.76
CA LYS A 108 1.55 4.18 13.58
C LYS A 108 0.12 3.69 13.78
N LEU A 109 -0.51 3.20 12.72
CA LEU A 109 -1.88 2.66 12.79
C LEU A 109 -1.97 1.48 13.78
N LYS A 110 -1.00 0.56 13.75
CA LYS A 110 -0.93 -0.54 14.72
C LYS A 110 -0.83 -0.03 16.16
N LYS A 111 0.03 0.96 16.41
CA LYS A 111 0.15 1.58 17.75
C LYS A 111 -1.15 2.24 18.20
N LEU A 112 -1.83 2.95 17.31
CA LEU A 112 -3.13 3.57 17.60
C LEU A 112 -4.20 2.51 17.90
N LEU A 113 -4.21 1.40 17.15
CA LEU A 113 -5.13 0.30 17.40
C LEU A 113 -4.88 -0.36 18.75
N ASP A 114 -3.62 -0.65 19.07
CA ASP A 114 -3.22 -1.22 20.36
C ASP A 114 -3.59 -0.29 21.52
N GLU A 115 -3.39 1.02 21.35
CA GLU A 115 -3.78 2.01 22.35
C GLU A 115 -5.29 1.97 22.61
N VAL A 116 -6.10 1.97 21.55
CA VAL A 116 -7.57 1.99 21.64
C VAL A 116 -8.15 0.68 22.16
N ILE A 117 -7.48 -0.45 21.95
CA ILE A 117 -7.90 -1.75 22.50
C ILE A 117 -7.56 -1.86 23.98
N ASN A 118 -6.37 -1.41 24.39
CA ASN A 118 -5.82 -1.73 25.70
C ASN A 118 -6.00 -0.62 26.74
N SER A 119 -6.53 0.55 26.35
CA SER A 119 -6.67 1.71 27.23
C SER A 119 -8.12 2.18 27.30
N GLU A 120 -8.50 2.75 28.45
CA GLU A 120 -9.74 3.53 28.54
C GLU A 120 -9.55 4.85 27.78
N ILE A 121 -10.29 5.01 26.68
CA ILE A 121 -10.10 6.14 25.77
C ILE A 121 -11.08 7.26 26.10
N SER A 122 -10.55 8.42 26.50
CA SER A 122 -11.34 9.63 26.69
C SER A 122 -11.75 10.28 25.36
N LYS A 123 -12.83 11.07 25.37
CA LYS A 123 -13.26 11.91 24.23
C LYS A 123 -12.11 12.76 23.66
N LEU A 124 -11.31 13.38 24.54
CA LEU A 124 -10.17 14.20 24.13
C LEU A 124 -9.13 13.38 23.38
N ARG A 125 -8.85 12.17 23.85
CA ARG A 125 -7.90 11.28 23.18
C ARG A 125 -8.43 10.84 21.83
N ILE A 126 -9.71 10.46 21.70
CA ILE A 126 -10.33 10.16 20.39
C ILE A 126 -10.14 11.29 19.40
N LYS A 127 -10.38 12.54 19.81
CA LYS A 127 -10.17 13.69 18.91
C LYS A 127 -8.71 13.80 18.46
N GLY A 128 -7.74 13.57 19.36
CA GLY A 128 -6.32 13.57 18.99
C GLY A 128 -5.98 12.44 18.00
N ILE A 129 -6.49 11.26 18.29
CA ILE A 129 -6.38 10.05 17.51
C ILE A 129 -6.99 10.21 16.08
N LEU A 130 -8.14 10.88 15.95
CA LEU A 130 -8.76 11.22 14.65
C LEU A 130 -7.89 12.16 13.82
N LYS A 131 -7.26 13.16 14.45
CA LYS A 131 -6.29 14.05 13.78
C LYS A 131 -5.06 13.27 13.29
N GLU A 132 -4.59 12.30 14.06
CA GLU A 132 -3.50 11.42 13.65
C GLU A 132 -3.87 10.57 12.43
N LEU A 133 -5.09 10.01 12.37
CA LEU A 133 -5.58 9.31 11.17
C LEU A 133 -5.62 10.20 9.95
N ASN A 134 -6.17 11.41 10.08
CA ASN A 134 -6.22 12.37 8.98
C ASN A 134 -4.80 12.69 8.48
N GLY A 135 -3.84 12.89 9.37
CA GLY A 135 -2.44 13.09 9.00
C GLY A 135 -1.83 11.89 8.25
N ILE A 136 -2.12 10.67 8.70
CA ILE A 136 -1.68 9.42 8.04
C ILE A 136 -2.29 9.31 6.64
N LEU A 137 -3.60 9.53 6.52
CA LEU A 137 -4.34 9.46 5.27
C LEU A 137 -3.85 10.47 4.23
N ILE A 138 -3.62 11.72 4.65
CA ILE A 138 -3.03 12.76 3.78
C ILE A 138 -1.63 12.34 3.32
N SER A 139 -0.83 11.75 4.23
CA SER A 139 0.51 11.26 3.90
C SER A 139 0.50 10.06 2.95
N LEU A 140 -0.61 9.32 2.84
CA LEU A 140 -0.73 8.18 1.92
C LEU A 140 -1.22 8.60 0.52
N LYS A 141 -1.73 9.82 0.36
CA LYS A 141 -2.24 10.36 -0.91
C LYS A 141 -1.14 10.93 -1.83
N VAL A 142 0.09 10.41 -1.71
CA VAL A 142 1.31 10.89 -2.42
C VAL A 142 1.28 10.54 -3.90
#